data_AF-A0A7J4EC18-F1
#
_entry.id   AF-A0A7J4EC18-F1
#
_cell.length_a   1.000
_cell.length_b   1.000
_cell.length_c   1.000
_cell.angle_alpha   90.00
_cell.angle_beta   90.00
_cell.angle_gamma   90.00
#
_symmetry.space_group_name_H-M   'P 1'
#
loop_
_entity.id
_entity.type
_entity.pdbx_description
1 polymer ?
#
loop_
_entity_poly.entity_id
_entity_poly.type
_entity_poly.pdbx_seq_one_letter_code
_entity_poly.pdbx_strand_id
1 'polypeptide(L)'
;MLEVATRLKKLGFPILATSGTKAFLAKNDAGSDLALKLHEGRPNITDDIHNGRIQMVINTPIGRKGKYADGYIRKAAIQHKIPYITSTAAAMAMVAGIETVKSGDVVVESIQEYHGGQ
;
A
#
# COMPACT_ATOMS: atom_id res chain seq x y z
N MET A 1 -0.86 -2.88 -10.24
CA MET A 1 -1.82 -2.61 -9.15
C MET A 1 -2.73 -3.81 -8.90
N LEU A 2 -3.31 -4.44 -9.92
CA LEU A 2 -4.12 -5.65 -9.75
C LEU A 2 -3.36 -6.74 -8.98
N GLU A 3 -2.16 -7.11 -9.45
CA GLU A 3 -1.36 -8.15 -8.82
C GLU A 3 -1.03 -7.85 -7.34
N VAL A 4 -0.58 -6.62 -7.04
CA VAL A 4 -0.33 -6.14 -5.68
C VAL A 4 -1.57 -6.32 -4.79
N ALA A 5 -2.73 -5.84 -5.26
CA ALA A 5 -3.98 -5.93 -4.50
C ALA A 5 -4.41 -7.39 -4.30
N THR A 6 -4.31 -8.24 -5.32
CA THR A 6 -4.64 -9.66 -5.24
C THR A 6 -3.76 -10.39 -4.24
N ARG A 7 -2.44 -10.16 -4.25
CA ARG A 7 -1.51 -10.78 -3.30
C ARG A 7 -1.75 -10.30 -1.87
N LEU A 8 -1.96 -9.00 -1.66
CA LEU A 8 -2.33 -8.46 -0.34
C LEU A 8 -3.65 -9.06 0.17
N LYS A 9 -4.67 -9.23 -0.69
CA LYS A 9 -5.91 -9.91 -0.30
C LYS A 9 -5.68 -11.36 0.10
N LYS A 10 -4.86 -12.12 -0.64
CA LYS A 10 -4.48 -13.50 -0.28
C LYS A 10 -3.77 -13.56 1.08
N LEU A 11 -3.02 -12.52 1.41
CA LEU A 11 -2.37 -12.38 2.71
C LEU A 11 -3.32 -11.98 3.85
N GLY A 12 -4.58 -11.65 3.55
CA GLY A 12 -5.60 -11.27 4.53
C GLY A 12 -5.74 -9.78 4.77
N PHE A 13 -5.09 -8.92 3.96
CA PHE A 13 -5.21 -7.47 4.12
C PHE A 13 -6.54 -6.95 3.54
N PRO A 14 -7.32 -6.16 4.30
CA PRO A 14 -8.43 -5.41 3.73
C PRO A 14 -7.91 -4.32 2.80
N ILE A 15 -8.59 -4.10 1.68
CA ILE A 15 -8.18 -3.11 0.68
C ILE A 15 -9.23 -2.01 0.59
N LEU A 16 -8.79 -0.76 0.76
CA LEU A 16 -9.56 0.43 0.42
C LEU A 16 -8.99 1.06 -0.85
N ALA A 17 -9.86 1.44 -1.78
CA ALA A 17 -9.47 2.01 -3.07
C ALA A 17 -10.36 3.19 -3.47
N THR A 18 -9.77 4.22 -4.08
CA THR A 18 -10.55 5.31 -4.69
C THR A 18 -11.46 4.79 -5.80
N SER A 19 -12.54 5.52 -6.10
CA SER A 19 -13.60 5.07 -7.02
C SER A 19 -13.09 4.40 -8.31
N GLY A 20 -12.17 5.05 -9.03
CA GLY A 20 -11.59 4.51 -10.27
C GLY A 20 -10.79 3.22 -10.06
N THR A 21 -9.97 3.17 -9.01
CA THR A 21 -9.19 1.97 -8.67
C THR A 21 -10.11 0.83 -8.19
N LYS A 22 -11.14 1.13 -7.38
CA LYS A 22 -12.14 0.17 -6.93
C LYS A 22 -12.86 -0.46 -8.12
N ALA A 23 -13.31 0.35 -9.07
CA ALA A 23 -13.97 -0.14 -10.28
C ALA A 23 -13.04 -1.04 -11.13
N PHE A 24 -11.77 -0.64 -11.29
CA PHE A 24 -10.77 -1.46 -11.99
C PHE A 24 -10.56 -2.81 -11.30
N LEU A 25 -10.41 -2.82 -9.97
CA LEU A 25 -10.21 -4.05 -9.21
C LEU A 25 -11.44 -4.96 -9.21
N ALA A 26 -12.65 -4.39 -9.11
CA ALA A 26 -13.91 -5.14 -9.16
C ALA A 26 -14.09 -5.88 -10.50
N LYS A 27 -13.68 -5.27 -11.62
CA LYS A 27 -13.71 -5.90 -12.96
C LYS A 27 -12.76 -7.10 -13.11
N ASN A 28 -11.83 -7.29 -12.18
CA ASN A 28 -10.80 -8.33 -12.20
C ASN A 28 -10.89 -9.21 -10.93
N ASP A 29 -12.08 -9.32 -10.32
CA ASP A 29 -12.36 -10.15 -9.14
C ASP A 29 -11.51 -9.83 -7.89
N ALA A 30 -10.89 -8.64 -7.86
CA ALA A 30 -10.03 -8.17 -6.78
C ALA A 30 -10.74 -7.13 -5.90
N GLY A 31 -12.01 -7.36 -5.54
CA GLY A 31 -12.88 -6.39 -4.87
C GLY A 31 -12.26 -5.67 -3.65
N SER A 32 -12.63 -4.41 -3.46
CA SER A 32 -12.13 -3.50 -2.41
C SER A 32 -13.23 -2.57 -1.88
N ASP A 33 -13.04 -2.06 -0.68
CA ASP A 33 -13.88 -1.02 -0.09
C ASP A 33 -13.58 0.35 -0.72
N LEU A 34 -14.56 1.26 -0.66
CA LEU A 34 -14.40 2.60 -1.23
C LEU A 34 -13.62 3.48 -0.25
N ALA A 35 -12.58 4.15 -0.75
CA ALA A 35 -11.88 5.23 -0.05
C ALA A 35 -12.26 6.57 -0.70
N LEU A 36 -12.90 7.46 0.06
CA LEU A 36 -13.27 8.78 -0.43
C LEU A 36 -12.07 9.72 -0.43
N LYS A 37 -11.88 10.48 -1.51
CA LYS A 37 -10.95 11.62 -1.54
C LYS A 37 -11.47 12.73 -0.63
N LEU A 38 -10.58 13.67 -0.28
CA LEU A 38 -10.89 14.76 0.66
C LEU A 38 -12.14 15.58 0.27
N HIS A 39 -12.41 15.73 -1.03
CA HIS A 39 -13.55 16.49 -1.56
C HIS A 39 -14.79 15.64 -1.84
N GLU A 40 -14.75 14.32 -1.61
CA GLU A 40 -15.84 13.40 -1.95
C GLU A 40 -16.75 13.06 -0.74
N GLY A 41 -16.40 13.52 0.48
CA GLY A 41 -17.22 13.34 1.68
C GLY A 41 -16.43 12.87 2.91
N ARG A 42 -17.14 12.27 3.88
CA ARG A 42 -16.57 11.69 5.10
C ARG A 42 -17.18 10.31 5.43
N PRO A 43 -16.40 9.38 6.03
CA PRO A 43 -14.95 9.49 6.25
C PRO A 43 -14.19 9.46 4.91
N ASN A 44 -13.18 10.32 4.78
CA ASN A 44 -12.25 10.31 3.64
C ASN A 44 -10.92 9.65 4.02
N ILE A 45 -10.03 9.47 3.05
CA ILE A 45 -8.71 8.85 3.25
C ILE A 45 -7.93 9.48 4.40
N THR A 46 -8.00 10.79 4.61
CA THR A 46 -7.30 11.42 5.75
C THR A 46 -7.95 11.10 7.09
N ASP A 47 -9.28 11.02 7.15
CA ASP A 47 -10.00 10.55 8.34
C ASP A 47 -9.67 9.07 8.62
N ASP A 48 -9.62 8.23 7.59
CA ASP A 48 -9.30 6.81 7.71
C ASP A 48 -7.84 6.56 8.16
N ILE A 49 -6.90 7.39 7.71
CA ILE A 49 -5.53 7.38 8.23
C ILE A 49 -5.52 7.79 9.71
N HIS A 50 -6.20 8.89 10.04
CA HIS A 50 -6.24 9.44 11.39
C HIS A 50 -6.84 8.45 12.40
N ASN A 51 -7.93 7.78 12.01
CA ASN A 51 -8.63 6.78 12.83
C ASN A 51 -7.93 5.40 12.83
N GLY A 52 -6.77 5.28 12.20
CA GLY A 52 -6.02 4.02 12.15
C GLY A 52 -6.71 2.93 11.33
N ARG A 53 -7.64 3.28 10.43
CA ARG A 53 -8.27 2.35 9.46
C ARG A 53 -7.38 2.10 8.24
N ILE A 54 -6.49 3.02 7.89
CA ILE A 54 -5.44 2.85 6.88
C ILE A 54 -4.07 2.85 7.57
N GLN A 55 -3.33 1.75 7.46
CA GLN A 55 -1.97 1.61 8.02
C GLN A 55 -0.87 1.62 6.95
N MET A 56 -1.25 1.68 5.67
CA MET A 56 -0.33 1.68 4.54
C MET A 56 -1.02 2.28 3.31
N VAL A 57 -0.30 3.11 2.55
CA VAL A 57 -0.81 3.73 1.32
C VAL A 57 0.07 3.36 0.14
N ILE A 58 -0.56 2.91 -0.95
CA ILE A 58 0.10 2.71 -2.25
C ILE A 58 -0.52 3.71 -3.23
N ASN A 59 0.23 4.75 -3.57
CA ASN A 59 -0.18 5.74 -4.56
C ASN A 59 0.76 5.70 -5.76
N THR A 60 0.32 5.13 -6.88
CA THR A 60 1.09 5.09 -8.13
C THR A 60 0.58 6.17 -9.09
N PRO A 61 1.02 7.44 -8.97
CA PRO A 61 0.53 8.49 -9.86
C PRO A 61 1.02 8.25 -11.28
N ILE A 62 0.09 8.28 -12.24
CA ILE A 62 0.41 8.26 -13.67
C ILE A 62 0.47 9.73 -14.15
N GLY A 63 1.65 10.18 -14.58
CA GLY A 63 1.87 11.53 -15.12
C GLY A 63 1.97 12.68 -14.10
N ARG A 64 2.25 13.91 -14.59
CA ARG A 64 2.45 15.10 -13.73
C ARG A 64 1.20 15.53 -12.97
N LYS A 65 0.00 15.38 -13.55
CA LYS A 65 -1.26 15.83 -12.93
C LYS A 65 -1.63 15.04 -11.66
N GLY A 66 -1.35 13.74 -11.62
CA GLY A 66 -1.60 12.90 -10.44
C GLY A 66 -0.70 13.22 -9.24
N LYS A 67 0.51 13.73 -9.47
CA LYS A 67 1.46 14.05 -8.37
C LYS A 67 1.00 15.20 -7.47
N TYR A 68 0.32 16.20 -8.02
CA TYR A 68 -0.12 17.39 -7.27
C TYR A 68 -1.48 17.19 -6.58
N ALA A 69 -2.40 16.45 -7.21
CA ALA A 69 -3.76 16.27 -6.72
C ALA A 69 -3.83 15.54 -5.36
N ASP A 70 -2.90 14.61 -5.11
CA ASP A 70 -2.95 13.72 -3.93
C ASP A 70 -1.90 14.07 -2.86
N GLY A 71 -1.37 15.31 -2.89
CA GLY A 71 -0.36 15.76 -1.92
C GLY A 71 -0.83 15.72 -0.46
N TYR A 72 -2.13 15.87 -0.21
CA TYR A 72 -2.73 15.80 1.12
C TYR A 72 -2.64 14.37 1.72
N ILE A 73 -2.80 13.33 0.90
CA ILE A 73 -2.69 11.92 1.34
C ILE A 73 -1.26 11.65 1.82
N ARG A 74 -0.26 12.12 1.05
CA ARG A 74 1.15 11.99 1.41
C ARG A 74 1.45 12.71 2.73
N LYS A 75 0.95 13.94 2.91
CA LYS A 75 1.13 14.70 4.16
C LYS A 75 0.54 13.95 5.35
N ALA A 76 -0.70 13.46 5.23
CA ALA A 76 -1.35 12.68 6.29
C ALA A 76 -0.57 11.39 6.60
N ALA A 77 -0.13 10.66 5.58
CA ALA A 77 0.63 9.44 5.75
C ALA A 77 1.96 9.67 6.51
N ILE A 78 2.70 10.73 6.15
CA ILE A 78 3.93 11.13 6.84
C ILE A 78 3.66 11.54 8.29
N GLN A 79 2.63 12.37 8.52
CA GLN A 79 2.25 12.82 9.86
C GLN A 79 1.90 11.67 10.79
N HIS A 80 1.21 10.64 10.26
CA HIS A 80 0.81 9.45 11.01
C HIS A 80 1.83 8.31 10.95
N LYS A 81 3.01 8.53 10.36
CA LYS A 81 4.11 7.55 10.26
C LYS A 81 3.69 6.23 9.60
N ILE A 82 2.75 6.26 8.66
CA ILE A 82 2.35 5.07 7.90
C ILE A 82 3.16 4.98 6.59
N PRO A 83 3.57 3.78 6.15
CA PRO A 83 4.27 3.59 4.90
C PRO A 83 3.51 4.17 3.69
N TYR A 84 4.22 4.93 2.85
CA TYR A 84 3.67 5.58 1.67
C TYR A 84 4.48 5.22 0.42
N ILE A 85 3.95 4.31 -0.40
CA ILE A 85 4.63 3.69 -1.53
C ILE A 85 4.20 4.38 -2.83
N THR A 86 5.17 4.81 -3.64
CA THR A 86 4.89 5.63 -4.84
C THR A 86 5.10 4.96 -6.19
N SER A 87 5.56 3.71 -6.21
CA SER A 87 5.81 2.98 -7.44
C SER A 87 5.28 1.55 -7.35
N THR A 88 4.86 1.02 -8.49
CA THR A 88 4.41 -0.38 -8.57
C THR A 88 5.55 -1.34 -8.23
N ALA A 89 6.78 -1.06 -8.66
CA ALA A 89 7.93 -1.89 -8.35
C ALA A 89 8.21 -1.98 -6.84
N ALA A 90 8.17 -0.85 -6.13
CA ALA A 90 8.34 -0.84 -4.68
C ALA A 90 7.18 -1.55 -3.97
N ALA A 91 5.95 -1.38 -4.46
CA ALA A 91 4.79 -2.11 -3.93
C ALA A 91 4.93 -3.62 -4.10
N MET A 92 5.42 -4.09 -5.25
CA MET A 92 5.68 -5.50 -5.51
C MET A 92 6.77 -6.07 -4.59
N ALA A 93 7.89 -5.35 -4.43
CA ALA A 93 8.97 -5.74 -3.53
C ALA A 93 8.50 -5.83 -2.07
N MET A 94 7.70 -4.85 -1.63
CA MET A 94 7.11 -4.83 -0.30
C MET A 94 6.20 -6.05 -0.06
N VAL A 95 5.32 -6.38 -1.01
CA VAL A 95 4.44 -7.56 -0.90
C VAL A 95 5.26 -8.84 -0.83
N ALA A 96 6.31 -8.98 -1.65
CA ALA A 96 7.22 -10.13 -1.58
C ALA A 96 7.89 -10.24 -0.20
N GLY A 97 8.37 -9.13 0.36
CA GLY A 97 8.94 -9.11 1.71
C GLY A 97 7.94 -9.53 2.79
N ILE A 98 6.68 -9.06 2.70
CA ILE A 98 5.61 -9.48 3.62
C ILE A 98 5.34 -10.99 3.51
N GLU A 99 5.33 -11.54 2.30
CA GLU A 99 5.16 -12.98 2.08
C GLU A 99 6.29 -13.79 2.72
N THR A 100 7.55 -13.41 2.50
CA THR A 100 8.72 -14.08 3.10
C THR A 100 8.72 -14.03 4.63
N VAL A 101 8.38 -12.88 5.21
CA VAL A 101 8.26 -12.76 6.67
C VAL A 101 7.13 -13.66 7.19
N LYS A 102 6.02 -13.76 6.46
CA LYS A 102 4.86 -14.57 6.86
C LYS A 102 5.09 -16.08 6.67
N SER A 103 5.91 -16.50 5.72
CA SER A 103 6.27 -17.92 5.52
C SER A 103 7.23 -18.43 6.60
N GLY A 104 7.93 -17.53 7.29
CA GLY A 104 8.92 -17.89 8.32
C GLY A 104 10.32 -18.17 7.75
N ASP A 105 10.55 -17.89 6.46
CA ASP A 105 11.83 -18.13 5.78
C ASP A 105 12.88 -17.03 6.05
N VAL A 106 12.74 -16.29 7.15
CA VAL A 106 13.68 -15.23 7.53
C VAL A 106 14.75 -15.83 8.42
N VAL A 107 15.92 -16.07 7.83
CA VAL A 107 17.12 -16.47 8.57
C VAL A 107 17.78 -15.22 9.16
N VAL A 108 18.19 -15.32 10.42
CA VAL A 108 18.98 -14.28 11.08
C VAL A 108 20.45 -14.67 10.94
N GLU A 109 21.22 -13.80 10.30
CA GLU A 109 22.67 -13.92 10.19
C GLU A 109 23.31 -12.64 10.75
N SER A 110 24.36 -12.82 11.54
CA SER A 110 25.25 -11.73 11.94
C SER A 110 26.02 -11.21 10.72
N ILE A 111 26.45 -9.95 10.80
CA ILE A 111 27.32 -9.36 9.76
C ILE A 111 28.61 -10.19 9.60
N GLN A 112 29.12 -10.79 10.69
CA GLN A 112 30.28 -11.68 10.65
C GLN A 112 30.01 -12.99 9.91
N GLU A 113 28.86 -13.63 10.11
CA GLU A 113 28.47 -14.85 9.38
C GLU A 113 28.30 -14.55 7.88
N TYR A 114 27.72 -13.41 7.54
CA TYR A 114 27.55 -12.97 6.16
C TYR A 114 28.88 -12.67 5.45
N HIS A 115 29.88 -12.14 6.17
CA HIS A 115 31.21 -11.83 5.61
C HIS A 115 32.26 -12.93 5.79
N GLY A 116 32.03 -13.88 6.70
CA GLY A 116 32.98 -14.94 7.08
C GLY A 116 33.02 -16.12 6.11
N GLY A 117 32.19 -16.13 5.07
CA GLY A 117 32.18 -17.12 3.99
C GLY A 117 33.24 -16.89 2.90
N GLN A 118 34.46 -16.44 3.27
CA GLN A 118 35.65 -16.49 2.40
C GLN A 118 36.51 -17.71 2.72
#